data_AF-A0A2N0KTG7-F1
#
_entry.id   AF-A0A2N0KTG7-F1
#
_cell.length_a   1.000
_cell.length_b   1.000
_cell.length_c   1.000
_cell.angle_alpha   90.00
_cell.angle_beta   90.00
_cell.angle_gamma   90.00
#
_symmetry.space_group_name_H-M   'P 1'
#
loop_
_entity.id
_entity.type
_entity.pdbx_description
1 polymer ?
#
loop_
_entity_poly.entity_id
_entity_poly.type
_entity_poly.pdbx_seq_one_letter_code
_entity_poly.pdbx_strand_id
1 'polypeptide(L)' 'MARNPSAPRRLGSQAARRAMGFRAFGEIVSELRRVTWPTRQVTFRLSLMVIGVATAIGVFLGAVDFAFSRMFVVILGG' A
#
# COMPACT_ATOMS: atom_id res chain seq x y z
N MET A 1 30.54 4.71 63.85
CA MET A 1 29.44 4.10 63.09
C MET A 1 29.03 5.04 61.96
N ALA A 2 29.50 4.79 60.73
CA ALA A 2 29.13 5.58 59.55
C ALA A 2 28.17 4.75 58.68
N ARG A 3 26.88 5.15 58.62
CA ARG A 3 25.92 4.63 57.64
C ARG A 3 25.71 5.70 56.58
N ASN A 4 26.34 5.53 55.42
CA ASN A 4 26.00 6.26 54.21
C ASN A 4 25.12 5.34 53.34
N PRO A 5 23.82 5.62 53.17
CA PRO A 5 23.01 4.89 52.23
C PRO A 5 23.05 5.56 50.85
N SER A 6 23.56 4.78 49.90
CA SER A 6 23.07 4.67 48.51
C SER A 6 23.17 5.89 47.59
N ALA A 7 24.12 5.76 46.66
CA ALA A 7 24.18 6.49 45.41
C ALA A 7 22.88 6.33 44.57
N PRO A 8 22.40 7.39 43.89
CA PRO A 8 21.24 7.28 43.01
C PRO A 8 21.63 6.48 41.75
N ARG A 9 21.01 5.29 41.62
CA ARG A 9 21.13 4.38 40.48
C ARG A 9 20.52 5.03 39.24
N ARG A 10 21.36 5.49 38.31
CA ARG A 10 20.97 5.98 36.98
C ARG A 10 20.36 4.84 36.14
N LEU A 11 19.08 4.56 36.28
CA LEU A 11 18.35 3.55 35.50
C LEU A 11 17.10 4.17 34.87
N GLY A 12 17.28 5.04 33.87
CA GLY A 12 16.16 5.77 33.24
C GLY A 12 16.20 5.88 31.72
N SER A 13 17.18 5.29 31.02
CA SER A 13 17.40 5.55 29.59
C SER A 13 17.20 4.35 28.65
N GLN A 14 16.97 3.14 29.18
CA GLN A 14 16.82 1.94 28.35
C GLN A 14 15.36 1.50 28.14
N ALA A 15 14.49 1.64 29.15
CA ALA A 15 13.05 1.41 29.00
C ALA A 15 12.38 2.44 28.07
N ALA A 16 12.91 3.68 28.06
CA ALA A 16 12.46 4.75 27.17
C ALA A 16 12.75 4.48 25.67
N ARG A 17 13.78 3.67 25.35
CA ARG A 17 14.14 3.35 23.95
C ARG A 17 13.21 2.33 23.32
N ARG A 18 12.65 1.39 24.08
CA ARG A 18 11.69 0.40 23.57
C ARG A 18 10.28 0.99 23.38
N ALA A 19 9.89 1.96 24.19
CA ALA A 19 8.63 2.68 24.02
C ALA A 19 8.63 3.66 22.82
N MET A 20 9.79 3.97 22.21
CA MET A 20 9.87 4.83 21.02
C MET A 20 9.30 4.18 19.75
N GLY A 21 9.40 2.85 19.61
CA GLY A 21 8.91 2.16 18.40
C GLY A 21 7.40 2.28 18.20
N PHE A 22 6.62 2.16 19.28
CA PHE A 22 5.15 2.28 19.23
C PHE A 22 4.66 3.73 19.14
N ARG A 23 5.47 4.71 19.57
CA ARG A 23 5.15 6.14 19.39
C ARG A 23 5.25 6.57 17.92
N ALA A 24 6.24 6.05 17.18
CA ALA A 24 6.41 6.36 15.76
C ALA A 24 5.20 5.92 14.90
N PHE A 25 4.64 4.73 15.16
CA PHE A 25 3.42 4.28 14.46
C PHE A 25 2.21 5.18 14.76
N GLY A 26 2.07 5.67 15.99
CA GLY A 26 1.00 6.60 16.36
C GLY A 26 1.13 7.95 15.64
N GLU A 27 2.35 8.48 15.54
CA GLU A 27 2.64 9.72 14.81
C GLU A 27 2.35 9.57 13.31
N ILE A 28 2.80 8.48 12.67
CA ILE A 28 2.55 8.18 11.26
C ILE A 28 1.06 8.08 10.96
N VAL A 29 0.27 7.40 11.81
CA VAL A 29 -1.19 7.29 11.64
C VAL A 29 -1.88 8.65 11.83
N SER A 30 -1.39 9.47 12.76
CA SER A 30 -1.93 10.81 12.97
C SER A 30 -1.65 11.75 11.80
N GLU A 31 -0.50 11.61 11.13
CA GLU A 31 -0.13 12.37 9.93
C GLU A 31 -0.90 11.88 8.69
N LEU A 32 -1.02 10.56 8.52
CA LEU A 32 -1.85 9.94 7.47
C LEU A 32 -3.33 10.30 7.59
N ARG A 33 -3.82 10.60 8.79
CA ARG A 33 -5.18 11.12 9.03
C ARG A 33 -5.35 12.57 8.58
N ARG A 34 -4.27 13.37 8.49
CA ARG A 34 -4.29 14.73 7.95
C ARG A 34 -4.29 14.74 6.42
N VAL A 35 -3.83 13.66 5.79
CA VAL A 35 -4.00 13.48 4.35
C VAL A 35 -5.49 13.38 4.07
N THR A 36 -6.00 14.32 3.29
CA THR A 36 -7.41 14.42 2.89
C THR A 36 -7.75 13.21 2.00
N TRP A 37 -8.05 12.07 2.62
CA TRP A 37 -8.41 10.88 1.88
C TRP A 37 -9.68 11.18 1.09
N PRO A 38 -9.64 11.01 -0.24
CA PRO A 38 -10.76 11.33 -1.11
C PRO A 38 -11.99 10.54 -0.66
N THR A 39 -13.13 11.22 -0.66
CA THR A 39 -14.40 10.63 -0.23
C THR A 39 -14.74 9.42 -1.12
N ARG A 40 -15.14 8.30 -0.51
CA ARG A 40 -15.31 6.99 -1.17
C ARG A 40 -16.17 7.02 -2.44
N GLN A 41 -17.08 7.98 -2.56
CA GLN A 41 -17.95 8.14 -3.72
C GLN A 41 -17.18 8.53 -4.99
N VAL A 42 -16.12 9.33 -4.87
CA VAL A 42 -15.33 9.79 -6.03
C VAL A 42 -14.41 8.67 -6.52
N THR A 43 -13.73 8.00 -5.59
CA THR A 43 -12.85 6.86 -5.90
C THR A 43 -13.62 5.76 -6.64
N PHE A 44 -14.84 5.45 -6.21
CA PHE A 44 -15.64 4.40 -6.84
C PHE A 44 -15.98 4.70 -8.30
N ARG A 45 -16.38 5.94 -8.61
CA ARG A 45 -16.73 6.34 -9.99
C ARG A 45 -15.51 6.31 -10.91
N LEU A 46 -14.36 6.78 -10.43
CA LEU A 46 -13.09 6.75 -11.17
C LEU A 46 -12.64 5.30 -11.43
N SER A 47 -12.68 4.44 -10.42
CA SER A 47 -12.35 3.02 -10.58
C SER A 47 -13.27 2.33 -11.58
N LEU A 48 -14.57 2.66 -11.60
CA LEU A 48 -15.53 2.08 -12.54
C LEU A 48 -15.25 2.48 -13.99
N MET A 49 -14.84 3.74 -14.23
CA MET A 49 -14.35 4.20 -15.53
C MET A 49 -13.10 3.43 -15.97
N VAL A 50 -12.13 3.25 -15.06
CA VAL A 50 -10.91 2.47 -15.35
C VAL A 50 -11.24 1.02 -15.70
N ILE A 51 -12.16 0.39 -14.98
CA ILE A 51 -12.63 -0.97 -15.28
C ILE A 51 -13.24 -1.01 -16.68
N GLY A 52 -14.11 -0.06 -17.03
CA GLY A 52 -14.72 -0.01 -18.37
C GLY A 52 -13.69 0.11 -19.49
N VAL A 53 -12.70 1.00 -19.35
CA VAL A 53 -11.64 1.19 -20.34
C VAL A 53 -10.73 -0.05 -20.43
N ALA A 54 -10.35 -0.62 -19.29
CA ALA A 54 -9.53 -1.84 -19.25
C ALA A 54 -10.25 -3.03 -19.91
N THR A 55 -11.56 -3.19 -19.67
CA THR A 55 -12.37 -4.21 -20.34
C THR A 55 -12.45 -3.97 -21.84
N ALA A 56 -12.66 -2.72 -22.29
CA ALA A 56 -12.72 -2.39 -23.71
C ALA A 56 -11.40 -2.72 -24.43
N ILE A 57 -10.27 -2.32 -23.84
CA ILE A 57 -8.93 -2.62 -24.38
C ILE A 57 -8.67 -4.12 -24.37
N GLY A 58 -9.01 -4.82 -23.28
CA GLY A 58 -8.81 -6.27 -23.17
C GLY A 58 -9.61 -7.05 -24.21
N VAL A 59 -10.87 -6.66 -24.47
CA VAL A 59 -11.70 -7.25 -25.54
C VAL A 59 -11.12 -6.96 -26.91
N PHE A 60 -10.70 -5.72 -27.17
CA PHE A 60 -10.10 -5.35 -28.45
C PHE A 60 -8.83 -6.15 -28.73
N LEU A 61 -7.88 -6.18 -27.79
CA LEU A 61 -6.66 -6.97 -27.90
C LEU A 61 -6.99 -8.46 -28.08
N GLY A 62 -7.83 -9.03 -27.21
CA GLY A 62 -8.20 -10.44 -27.31
C GLY A 62 -8.85 -10.82 -28.65
N ALA A 63 -9.69 -9.94 -29.23
CA ALA A 63 -10.28 -10.16 -30.55
C ALA A 63 -9.21 -10.11 -31.66
N VAL A 64 -8.28 -9.16 -31.57
CA VAL A 64 -7.15 -9.02 -32.51
C VAL A 64 -6.21 -10.23 -32.42
N ASP A 65 -5.85 -10.66 -31.23
CA ASP A 65 -5.03 -11.85 -30.97
C ASP A 65 -5.69 -13.12 -31.52
N PHE A 66 -7.02 -13.25 -31.35
CA PHE A 66 -7.78 -14.37 -31.93
C PHE A 66 -7.78 -14.33 -33.46
N ALA A 67 -7.98 -13.16 -34.06
CA ALA A 67 -7.93 -13.00 -35.51
C ALA A 67 -6.54 -13.37 -36.07
N PHE A 68 -5.47 -12.92 -35.40
CA PHE A 68 -4.11 -13.29 -35.77
C PHE A 68 -3.85 -14.79 -35.62
N SER A 69 -4.29 -15.42 -34.52
CA SER A 69 -4.16 -16.87 -34.33
C SER A 69 -4.81 -17.67 -35.48
N ARG A 70 -6.02 -17.28 -35.90
CA ARG A 70 -6.70 -17.91 -37.04
C ARG A 70 -5.95 -17.69 -38.35
N MET A 71 -5.38 -16.50 -38.56
CA MET A 71 -4.58 -16.20 -39.74
C MET A 71 -3.30 -17.03 -39.80
N PHE A 72 -2.58 -17.18 -38.69
CA PHE A 72 -1.41 -18.06 -38.60
C PHE A 72 -1.77 -19.52 -38.86
N VAL A 73 -2.91 -20.01 -38.37
CA VAL A 73 -3.37 -21.38 -38.65
C VAL A 73 -3.65 -21.59 -40.13
N VAL A 74 -4.26 -20.62 -40.82
CA VAL A 74 -4.52 -20.71 -42.27
C VAL A 74 -3.23 -20.64 -43.08
N ILE A 75 -2.25 -19.82 -42.66
CA ILE A 75 -0.98 -19.64 -43.37
C ILE A 75 -0.01 -20.80 -43.12
N LEU A 76 0.04 -21.35 -41.90
CA LEU A 76 1.00 -22.39 -41.49
C LEU A 76 0.43 -23.81 -41.60
N GLY A 77 -0.91 -23.95 -41.63
CA GLY A 77 -1.63 -25.21 -41.77
C GLY A 77 -2.10 -25.52 -43.20
N GLY A 78 -1.61 -24.75 -44.18
CA GLY A 78 -1.66 -25.05 -45.61
C GLY A 78 -0.31 -25.56 -46.11
#